data_AF-A0A821QYG6-F1
#
_entry.id   AF-A0A821QYG6-F1
#
_cell.length_a   1.000
_cell.length_b   1.000
_cell.length_c   1.000
_cell.angle_alpha   90.00
_cell.angle_beta   90.00
_cell.angle_gamma   90.00
#
_symmetry.space_group_name_H-M   'P 1'
#
loop_
_entity.id
_entity.type
_entity.pdbx_description
1 polymer ?
#
loop_
_entity_poly.entity_id
_entity_poly.type
_entity_poly.pdbx_seq_one_letter_code
_entity_poly.pdbx_strand_id
1 'polypeptide(L)' 'MGFSIEGCKKALVNTGNNSIEAAMNWVFEHQVDPDFDTPYLVSNKSSTPTADEESLGILMSMGVSRSHAIHA' A
#
# COMPACT_ATOMS: atom_id res chain seq x y z
N MET A 1 15.86 11.45 -16.51
CA MET A 1 15.76 12.48 -15.45
C MET A 1 16.24 11.83 -14.16
N GLY A 2 17.11 12.48 -13.39
CA GLY A 2 18.00 11.86 -12.38
C GLY A 2 17.34 11.30 -11.11
N PHE A 3 16.03 11.06 -11.11
CA PHE A 3 15.32 10.47 -9.97
C PHE A 3 14.52 9.26 -10.43
N SER A 4 14.66 8.17 -9.68
CA SER A 4 13.97 6.92 -9.95
C SER A 4 12.49 7.04 -9.58
N ILE A 5 11.62 6.47 -10.41
CA ILE A 5 10.16 6.55 -10.27
C ILE A 5 9.73 5.98 -8.91
N GLU A 6 10.44 4.95 -8.44
CA GLU A 6 10.16 4.28 -7.18
C GLU A 6 10.42 5.19 -5.96
N GLY A 7 11.52 5.95 -5.98
CA GLY A 7 11.81 6.96 -4.96
C GLY A 7 10.79 8.10 -4.94
N CYS A 8 10.32 8.55 -6.12
CA CYS A 8 9.23 9.52 -6.21
C CYS A 8 7.92 8.99 -5.62
N LYS A 9 7.57 7.72 -5.89
CA LYS A 9 6.39 7.08 -5.29
C LYS A 9 6.50 6.99 -3.77
N LYS A 10 7.65 6.57 -3.24
CA LYS A 10 7.91 6.53 -1.79
C LYS A 10 7.72 7.90 -1.16
N ALA A 11 8.27 8.94 -1.76
CA ALA A 11 8.14 10.30 -1.27
C ALA A 11 6.69 10.77 -1.21
N LEU A 12 5.89 10.49 -2.24
CA LEU A 12 4.47 10.83 -2.26
C LEU A 12 3.68 10.08 -1.20
N VAL A 13 3.96 8.80 -0.99
CA VAL A 13 3.31 8.00 0.07
C VAL A 13 3.70 8.53 1.45
N ASN A 14 4.98 8.80 1.70
CA ASN A 14 5.48 9.21 3.01
C ASN A 14 5.06 10.63 3.39
N THR A 15 4.81 11.49 2.40
CA THR A 15 4.32 12.86 2.59
C THR A 15 2.80 12.97 2.50
N GLY A 16 2.10 11.85 2.32
CA GLY A 16 0.64 11.80 2.20
C GLY A 16 0.10 12.56 1.00
N ASN A 17 0.90 12.70 -0.06
CA ASN A 17 0.56 13.39 -1.31
C ASN A 17 0.04 14.84 -1.09
N ASN A 18 0.46 15.49 0.01
CA ASN A 18 -0.04 16.81 0.39
C ASN A 18 0.62 17.96 -0.37
N SER A 19 1.90 17.84 -0.71
CA SER A 19 2.64 18.91 -1.37
C SER A 19 3.85 18.39 -2.15
N ILE A 20 4.15 19.01 -3.28
CA ILE A 20 5.30 18.66 -4.12
C ILE A 20 6.60 19.03 -3.41
N GLU A 21 6.68 20.19 -2.75
CA GLU A 21 7.87 20.56 -1.95
C GLU A 21 8.18 19.56 -0.84
N ALA A 22 7.16 19.07 -0.13
CA ALA A 22 7.34 18.06 0.91
C ALA A 22 7.90 16.76 0.35
N ALA A 23 7.35 16.31 -0.80
CA ALA A 23 7.84 15.12 -1.49
C ALA A 23 9.28 15.32 -1.98
N MET A 24 9.61 16.48 -2.55
CA MET A 24 10.99 16.80 -2.94
C MET A 24 11.94 16.80 -1.74
N ASN A 25 11.56 17.41 -0.62
CA ASN A 25 12.39 17.40 0.59
C ASN A 25 12.67 15.97 1.05
N TRP A 26 11.63 15.13 1.07
CA TRP A 26 11.77 13.72 1.42
C TRP A 26 12.69 12.96 0.46
N VAL A 27 12.57 13.21 -0.85
CA VAL A 27 13.48 12.66 -1.87
C VAL A 27 14.91 13.08 -1.59
N PHE A 28 15.18 14.38 -1.36
CA PHE A 28 16.55 14.85 -1.15
C PHE A 28 17.18 14.27 0.12
N GLU A 29 16.38 14.01 1.15
CA GLU A 29 16.84 13.36 2.39
C GLU A 29 17.15 11.87 2.20
N HIS A 30 16.40 11.16 1.37
CA HIS A 30 16.48 9.69 1.22
C HIS A 30 17.10 9.22 -0.11
N GLN A 31 17.47 10.13 -1.02
CA GLN A 31 18.04 9.81 -2.35
C GLN A 31 19.37 9.05 -2.30
N VAL A 32 20.11 9.18 -1.19
CA VAL A 32 21.40 8.51 -0.99
C VAL A 32 21.24 7.13 -0.35
N ASP A 33 20.02 6.78 0.06
CA ASP A 33 19.77 5.49 0.66
C ASP A 33 19.84 4.41 -0.42
N PRO A 34 20.53 3.28 -0.14
CA PRO A 34 20.62 2.17 -1.08
C PRO A 34 19.26 1.54 -1.37
N ASP A 35 18.23 1.82 -0.55
CA ASP A 35 16.87 1.39 -0.80
C ASP A 35 16.03 2.40 -1.61
N PHE A 36 16.53 3.59 -1.94
CA PHE A 36 15.74 4.62 -2.63
C PHE A 36 15.16 4.14 -3.98
N ASP A 37 15.95 3.37 -4.74
CA ASP A 37 15.56 2.77 -6.02
C ASP A 37 14.96 1.37 -5.88
N THR A 38 14.84 0.86 -4.65
CA THR A 38 14.15 -0.43 -4.47
C THR A 38 12.69 -0.24 -4.81
N PRO A 39 12.11 -1.15 -5.63
CA PRO A 39 10.70 -1.07 -5.96
C PRO A 39 9.92 -1.11 -4.66
N TYR A 40 9.33 0.03 -4.32
CA TYR A 40 8.32 0.07 -3.28
C TYR A 40 7.11 -0.58 -3.90
N LEU A 41 7.09 -1.91 -3.81
CA LEU A 41 5.85 -2.61 -3.65
C LEU A 41 5.24 -1.97 -2.40
N VAL A 42 4.44 -0.91 -2.62
CA VAL A 42 3.17 -0.80 -1.91
C VAL A 42 2.66 -2.20 -2.08
N SER A 43 2.88 -3.05 -1.07
CA SER A 43 2.17 -4.30 -0.98
C SER A 43 0.77 -3.78 -1.19
N ASN A 44 0.22 -4.10 -2.36
CA ASN A 44 -1.19 -4.23 -2.46
C ASN A 44 -1.41 -5.29 -1.38
N LYS A 45 -1.56 -4.82 -0.14
CA LYS A 45 -2.64 -5.26 0.68
C LYS A 45 -3.85 -4.96 -0.24
N SER A 46 -4.08 -5.83 -1.24
CA SER A 46 -5.10 -6.83 -1.03
C SER A 46 -4.96 -7.23 0.42
N SER A 47 -5.55 -6.40 1.28
CA SER A 47 -6.31 -6.85 2.40
C SER A 47 -6.94 -8.10 1.83
N THR A 48 -6.31 -9.25 2.06
CA THR A 48 -7.10 -10.41 2.40
C THR A 48 -8.08 -9.81 3.37
N PRO A 49 -9.35 -9.62 2.99
CA PRO A 49 -10.31 -9.09 3.93
C PRO A 49 -10.18 -10.07 5.09
N THR A 50 -9.57 -9.64 6.18
CA THR A 50 -9.74 -10.29 7.47
C THR A 50 -11.16 -9.89 7.82
N ALA A 51 -12.11 -10.43 7.06
CA ALA A 51 -13.52 -10.23 7.26
C ALA A 51 -13.73 -10.71 8.69
N ASP A 52 -14.19 -9.80 9.54
CA ASP A 52 -14.48 -10.09 10.93
C ASP A 52 -15.24 -11.41 11.02
N GLU A 53 -14.88 -12.26 11.98
CA GLU A 53 -15.45 -13.61 12.10
C GLU A 53 -16.98 -13.58 12.20
N GLU A 54 -17.52 -12.48 12.72
CA GLU A 54 -18.95 -12.18 12.76
C GLU A 54 -19.55 -11.95 11.35
N SER A 55 -18.88 -11.14 10.51
CA SER A 55 -19.27 -10.91 9.11
C SER A 55 -19.16 -12.21 8.29
N LEU A 56 -18.14 -13.01 8.55
CA LEU A 56 -18.01 -14.35 7.97
C LEU A 56 -19.14 -15.28 8.41
N GLY A 57 -19.55 -15.24 9.69
CA GLY A 57 -20.66 -16.02 10.23
C GLY A 57 -22.02 -15.65 9.60
N ILE A 58 -22.26 -14.35 9.39
CA ILE A 58 -23.47 -13.85 8.72
C ILE A 58 -23.50 -14.34 7.26
N LEU A 59 -22.38 -14.23 6.53
CA LEU A 59 -22.28 -14.69 5.15
C LEU A 59 -22.42 -16.22 5.01
N MET A 60 -21.87 -16.99 5.96
CA MET A 60 -22.06 -18.45 6.00
C MET A 60 -23.52 -18.82 6.28
N SER A 61 -24.22 -18.06 7.12
CA SER A 61 -25.66 -18.24 7.36
C SER A 61 -26.51 -17.92 6.12
N MET A 62 -26.03 -17.00 5.26
CA MET A 62 -26.63 -16.74 3.94
C MET A 62 -26.22 -17.77 2.86
N GLY A 63 -25.41 -18.78 3.19
CA GLY A 63 -24.98 -19.84 2.28
C GLY A 63 -23.71 -19.54 1.48
N VAL A 64 -22.99 -18.47 1.79
CA VAL A 64 -21.69 -18.12 1.15
C VAL A 64 -20.57 -18.90 1.83
N SER A 65 -19.85 -19.71 1.05
CA SER A 65 -18.74 -20.54 1.54
C SER A 65 -17.55 -19.68 1.98
N ARG A 66 -16.84 -20.11 3.03
CA ARG A 66 -15.64 -19.41 3.58
C ARG A 66 -14.59 -19.07 2.52
N SER A 67 -14.42 -19.95 1.54
CA SER A 67 -13.50 -19.76 0.42
C SER A 67 -13.85 -18.55 -0.46
N HIS A 68 -15.14 -18.27 -0.64
CA HIS A 68 -15.63 -17.12 -1.41
C HIS A 68 -15.62 -15.84 -0.57
N ALA A 69 -15.95 -15.93 0.72
CA ALA A 69 -15.96 -14.78 1.62
C ALA A 69 -14.57 -14.19 1.90
N ILE A 70 -13.49 -14.98 1.77
CA ILE A 70 -12.11 -14.51 1.91
C ILE A 70 -11.59 -13.90 0.59
N HIS A 71 -12.22 -14.20 -0.55
CA HIS A 71 -11.79 -13.78 -1.88
C HIS A 71 -12.61 -12.64 -2.50
N ALA A 72 -13.68 -12.20 -1.83
CA ALA A 72 -14.56 -11.10 -2.27
C ALA A 72 -14.16 -9.79 -1.58
#